data_AF-A0A7D5KBX4-F1
#
_entry.id   AF-A0A7D5KBX4-F1
#
_cell.length_a   1.000
_cell.length_b   1.000
_cell.length_c   1.000
_cell.angle_alpha   90.00
_cell.angle_beta   90.00
_cell.angle_gamma   90.00
#
_symmetry.space_group_name_H-M   'P 1'
#
loop_
_entity.id
_entity.type
_entity.pdbx_description
1 polymer ?
#
loop_
_entity_poly.entity_id
_entity_poly.type
_entity_poly.pdbx_seq_one_letter_code
_entity_poly.pdbx_strand_id
1 'polypeptide(L)'
;MSVGQQVTSDHQLARLLQIGVVLEEVVEARSTHHYRELDGDFDDEIEALLEHAAEESAEHRERLEDIIEELDAESVSYEEIEALVEAQYGQTKPEDFDGLLYDQLCNEETAYKFYDDLIGAVEGSDSRFSVDRDRLLATLREIREEEAEGVEEVTDIMERRV
;
A
#
# COMPACT_ATOMS: atom_id res chain seq x y z
N MET A 1 5.41 15.51 -4.13
CA MET A 1 4.23 16.23 -4.67
C MET A 1 3.03 15.57 -4.01
N SER A 2 2.18 16.32 -3.33
CA SER A 2 0.99 15.77 -2.66
C SER A 2 -0.06 15.40 -3.70
N VAL A 3 -0.84 14.35 -3.43
CA VAL A 3 -2.06 13.98 -4.16
C VAL A 3 -3.19 15.00 -3.99
N GLY A 4 -2.89 16.20 -3.45
CA GLY A 4 -3.81 17.32 -3.17
C GLY A 4 -4.44 18.00 -4.39
N GLN A 5 -4.57 17.31 -5.52
CA GLN A 5 -5.38 17.73 -6.64
C GLN A 5 -6.67 16.91 -6.61
N GLN A 6 -7.82 17.56 -6.40
CA GLN A 6 -9.14 16.90 -6.33
C GLN A 6 -9.32 15.87 -7.46
N VAL A 7 -9.83 14.68 -7.12
CA VAL A 7 -10.10 13.63 -8.11
C VAL A 7 -11.34 14.01 -8.90
N THR A 8 -11.19 14.39 -10.16
CA THR A 8 -12.29 14.96 -10.96
C THR A 8 -12.96 13.99 -11.93
N SER A 9 -12.41 12.80 -12.16
CA SER A 9 -12.96 11.82 -13.12
C SER A 9 -12.64 10.37 -12.76
N ASP A 10 -13.39 9.42 -13.34
CA ASP A 10 -13.14 7.98 -13.22
C ASP A 10 -11.74 7.59 -13.70
N HIS A 11 -11.25 8.21 -14.77
CA HIS A 11 -9.88 7.94 -15.23
C HIS A 11 -8.83 8.34 -14.17
N GLN A 12 -9.02 9.49 -13.50
CA GLN A 12 -8.09 9.90 -12.43
C GLN A 12 -8.19 8.98 -11.22
N LEU A 13 -9.42 8.58 -10.85
CA LEU A 13 -9.65 7.64 -9.77
C LEU A 13 -9.02 6.28 -10.06
N ALA A 14 -9.26 5.71 -11.25
CA ALA A 14 -8.69 4.44 -11.67
C ALA A 14 -7.16 4.46 -11.63
N ARG A 15 -6.54 5.56 -12.08
CA ARG A 15 -5.08 5.72 -12.00
C ARG A 15 -4.57 5.74 -10.56
N LEU A 16 -5.29 6.38 -9.64
CA LEU A 16 -4.90 6.40 -8.23
C LEU A 16 -5.07 5.01 -7.61
N LEU A 17 -6.17 4.32 -7.85
CA LEU A 17 -6.36 2.95 -7.35
C LEU A 17 -5.29 2.00 -7.92
N GLN A 18 -4.92 2.14 -9.19
CA GLN A 18 -3.82 1.40 -9.80
C GLN A 18 -2.46 1.68 -9.15
N ILE A 19 -2.21 2.91 -8.69
CA ILE A 19 -1.02 3.23 -7.88
C ILE A 19 -1.09 2.48 -6.55
N GLY A 20 -2.26 2.45 -5.90
CA GLY A 20 -2.51 1.64 -4.70
C GLY A 20 -2.14 0.18 -4.92
N VAL A 21 -2.67 -0.45 -5.98
CA VAL A 21 -2.35 -1.85 -6.34
C VAL A 21 -0.85 -2.10 -6.44
N VAL A 22 -0.08 -1.19 -7.03
CA VAL A 22 1.38 -1.36 -7.15
C VAL A 22 2.10 -1.13 -5.83
N LEU A 23 1.62 -0.23 -4.97
CA LEU A 23 2.18 -0.09 -3.62
C LEU A 23 2.02 -1.40 -2.84
N GLU A 24 0.84 -2.00 -2.89
CA GLU A 24 0.58 -3.30 -2.26
C GLU A 24 1.43 -4.41 -2.87
N GLU A 25 1.60 -4.44 -4.19
CA GLU A 25 2.43 -5.45 -4.84
C GLU A 25 3.89 -5.33 -4.41
N VAL A 26 4.36 -4.10 -4.18
CA VAL A 26 5.71 -3.86 -3.65
C VAL A 26 5.81 -4.34 -2.20
N VAL A 27 4.83 -4.04 -1.34
CA VAL A 27 4.81 -4.52 0.06
C VAL A 27 4.81 -6.06 0.08
N GLU A 28 3.94 -6.71 -0.68
CA GLU A 28 3.85 -8.18 -0.79
C GLU A 28 5.16 -8.80 -1.28
N ALA A 29 5.71 -8.27 -2.38
CA ALA A 29 6.92 -8.80 -2.99
C ALA A 29 8.14 -8.67 -2.05
N ARG A 30 8.23 -7.56 -1.32
CA ARG A 30 9.31 -7.31 -0.36
C ARG A 30 9.14 -8.16 0.89
N SER A 31 7.94 -8.24 1.46
CA SER A 31 7.65 -9.10 2.62
C SER A 31 7.95 -10.56 2.32
N THR A 32 7.53 -11.04 1.14
CA THR A 32 7.85 -12.39 0.65
C THR A 32 9.35 -12.60 0.42
N HIS A 33 10.04 -11.61 -0.13
CA HIS A 33 11.48 -11.68 -0.35
C HIS A 33 12.23 -11.78 0.98
N HIS A 34 11.91 -10.89 1.91
CA HIS A 34 12.44 -10.90 3.28
C HIS A 34 12.19 -12.24 3.95
N TYR A 35 10.95 -12.75 3.91
CA TYR A 35 10.58 -14.06 4.46
C TYR A 35 11.47 -15.19 3.90
N ARG A 36 11.74 -15.19 2.59
CA ARG A 36 12.57 -16.23 1.94
C ARG A 36 14.06 -16.10 2.25
N GLU A 37 14.54 -14.89 2.54
CA GLU A 37 15.95 -14.63 2.88
C GLU A 37 16.23 -14.77 4.39
N LEU A 38 15.19 -15.05 5.21
CA LEU A 38 15.36 -15.46 6.62
C LEU A 38 16.13 -16.80 6.70
N ASP A 39 17.46 -16.74 6.90
CA ASP A 39 18.34 -17.91 7.11
C ASP A 39 18.74 -18.10 8.60
N GLY A 40 18.12 -19.02 9.36
CA GLY A 40 18.61 -19.40 10.71
C GLY A 40 17.55 -19.52 11.82
N ASP A 41 18.00 -19.34 13.08
CA ASP A 41 17.19 -19.38 14.31
C ASP A 41 16.49 -18.02 14.48
N PHE A 42 15.56 -17.72 13.58
CA PHE A 42 14.85 -16.45 13.52
C PHE A 42 13.71 -16.36 14.54
N ASP A 43 13.29 -15.14 14.80
CA ASP A 43 12.21 -14.82 15.74
C ASP A 43 10.86 -15.10 15.08
N ASP A 44 10.08 -16.04 15.64
CA ASP A 44 8.73 -16.41 15.18
C ASP A 44 7.83 -15.17 14.97
N GLU A 45 8.09 -14.09 15.72
CA GLU A 45 7.37 -12.82 15.59
C GLU A 45 7.63 -12.09 14.26
N ILE A 46 8.86 -12.11 13.74
CA ILE A 46 9.19 -11.48 12.46
C ILE A 46 8.68 -12.32 11.31
N GLU A 47 8.71 -13.64 11.46
CA GLU A 47 8.12 -14.55 10.49
C GLU A 47 6.62 -14.28 10.33
N ALA A 48 5.89 -14.18 11.45
CA ALA A 48 4.46 -13.88 11.46
C ALA A 48 4.14 -12.50 10.87
N LEU A 49 4.93 -11.47 11.20
CA LEU A 49 4.80 -10.13 10.63
C LEU A 49 4.87 -10.14 9.09
N LEU A 50 5.91 -10.78 8.54
CA LEU A 50 6.14 -10.78 7.10
C LEU A 50 5.13 -11.63 6.33
N GLU A 51 4.68 -12.74 6.91
CA GLU A 51 3.59 -13.55 6.36
C GLU A 51 2.29 -12.74 6.34
N HIS A 52 1.95 -12.10 7.46
CA HIS A 52 0.75 -11.30 7.58
C HIS A 52 0.72 -10.13 6.59
N ALA A 53 1.81 -9.35 6.51
CA ALA A 53 1.89 -8.22 5.57
C ALA A 53 1.78 -8.66 4.11
N ALA A 54 2.37 -9.81 3.74
CA ALA A 54 2.24 -10.33 2.39
C ALA A 54 0.79 -10.76 2.05
N GLU A 55 0.11 -11.42 2.99
CA GLU A 55 -1.29 -11.83 2.83
C GLU A 55 -2.23 -10.61 2.77
N GLU A 56 -2.03 -9.66 3.66
CA GLU A 56 -2.85 -8.45 3.75
C GLU A 56 -2.75 -7.59 2.48
N SER A 57 -1.53 -7.27 2.02
CA SER A 57 -1.36 -6.53 0.77
C SER A 57 -1.94 -7.26 -0.44
N ALA A 58 -1.87 -8.59 -0.48
CA ALA A 58 -2.52 -9.36 -1.55
C ALA A 58 -4.05 -9.18 -1.51
N GLU A 59 -4.68 -9.21 -0.33
CA GLU A 59 -6.11 -8.93 -0.18
C GLU A 59 -6.46 -7.49 -0.56
N HIS A 60 -5.65 -6.51 -0.19
CA HIS A 60 -5.85 -5.11 -0.57
C HIS A 60 -5.85 -4.93 -2.09
N ARG A 61 -4.91 -5.57 -2.81
CA ARG A 61 -4.91 -5.56 -4.28
C ARG A 61 -6.20 -6.08 -4.86
N GLU A 62 -6.67 -7.25 -4.40
CA GLU A 62 -7.93 -7.83 -4.89
C GLU A 62 -9.10 -6.87 -4.68
N ARG A 63 -9.20 -6.26 -3.49
CA ARG A 63 -10.25 -5.27 -3.17
C ARG A 63 -10.17 -4.03 -4.08
N LEU A 64 -8.98 -3.55 -4.40
CA LEU A 64 -8.77 -2.42 -5.31
C LEU A 64 -9.08 -2.76 -6.76
N GLU A 65 -8.64 -3.93 -7.23
CA GLU A 65 -8.89 -4.45 -8.58
C GLU A 65 -10.40 -4.58 -8.82
N ASP A 66 -11.15 -5.13 -7.87
CA ASP A 66 -12.62 -5.21 -7.91
C ASP A 66 -13.27 -3.83 -8.14
N ILE A 67 -12.76 -2.77 -7.49
CA ILE A 67 -13.26 -1.41 -7.68
C ILE A 67 -12.85 -0.86 -9.06
N ILE A 68 -11.62 -1.14 -9.51
CA ILE A 68 -11.12 -0.68 -10.81
C ILE A 68 -11.93 -1.30 -11.95
N GLU A 69 -12.32 -2.57 -11.87
CA GLU A 69 -13.14 -3.25 -12.88
C GLU A 69 -14.52 -2.59 -13.09
N GLU A 70 -15.01 -1.88 -12.07
CA GLU A 70 -16.28 -1.15 -12.14
C GLU A 70 -16.15 0.26 -12.71
N LEU A 71 -14.92 0.80 -12.81
CA LEU A 71 -14.66 2.13 -13.36
C LEU A 71 -14.61 2.10 -14.90
N ASP A 72 -15.24 3.09 -15.53
CA ASP A 72 -15.13 3.31 -16.98
C ASP A 72 -13.80 3.99 -17.34
N ALA A 73 -12.69 3.26 -17.21
CA ALA A 73 -11.33 3.76 -17.43
C ALA A 73 -10.43 2.78 -18.19
N GLU A 74 -9.52 3.31 -19.01
CA GLU A 74 -8.47 2.49 -19.65
C GLU A 74 -7.41 2.07 -18.62
N SER A 75 -6.96 0.81 -18.70
CA SER A 75 -5.88 0.30 -17.86
C SER A 75 -4.53 0.89 -18.27
N VAL A 76 -3.74 1.31 -17.28
CA VAL A 76 -2.37 1.77 -17.48
C VAL A 76 -1.45 0.55 -17.40
N SER A 77 -0.36 0.52 -18.17
CA SER A 77 0.58 -0.61 -18.12
C SER A 77 1.37 -0.64 -16.82
N TYR A 78 1.56 -1.84 -16.28
CA TYR A 78 2.38 -2.12 -15.10
C TYR A 78 3.74 -1.39 -15.10
N GLU A 79 4.47 -1.43 -16.22
CA GLU A 79 5.78 -0.77 -16.39
C GLU A 79 5.74 0.75 -16.15
N GLU A 80 4.59 1.39 -16.40
CA GLU A 80 4.43 2.85 -16.25
C GLU A 80 4.13 3.21 -14.78
N ILE A 81 3.51 2.29 -14.03
CA ILE A 81 3.21 2.46 -12.61
C ILE A 81 4.42 2.09 -11.74
N GLU A 82 5.13 1.01 -12.06
CA GLU A 82 6.38 0.60 -11.39
C GLU A 82 7.42 1.74 -11.41
N ALA A 83 7.61 2.39 -12.57
CA ALA A 83 8.50 3.53 -12.69
C ALA A 83 8.08 4.74 -11.84
N LEU A 84 6.78 4.95 -11.62
CA LEU A 84 6.27 6.01 -10.74
C LEU A 84 6.52 5.68 -9.27
N VAL A 85 6.31 4.43 -8.87
CA VAL A 85 6.55 3.96 -7.51
C VAL A 85 8.04 3.97 -7.18
N GLU A 86 8.91 3.50 -8.07
CA GLU A 86 10.36 3.57 -7.87
C GLU A 86 10.85 5.03 -7.75
N ALA A 87 10.34 5.94 -8.59
CA ALA A 87 10.68 7.35 -8.54
C ALA A 87 10.21 8.04 -7.25
N GLN A 88 9.09 7.58 -6.68
CA GLN A 88 8.45 8.21 -5.51
C GLN A 88 8.87 7.57 -4.18
N TYR A 89 9.20 6.28 -4.18
CA TYR A 89 9.37 5.46 -2.97
C TYR A 89 10.62 4.55 -2.95
N GLY A 90 11.38 4.43 -4.05
CA GLY A 90 12.49 3.47 -4.20
C GLY A 90 13.83 3.83 -3.53
N GLN A 91 13.87 4.72 -2.52
CA GLN A 91 15.15 5.26 -2.00
C GLN A 91 15.82 4.45 -0.88
N THR A 92 15.19 3.38 -0.38
CA THR A 92 15.68 2.63 0.77
C THR A 92 16.34 1.31 0.35
N LYS A 93 17.67 1.24 0.48
CA LYS A 93 18.43 -0.02 0.41
C LYS A 93 18.66 -0.55 1.83
N PRO A 94 18.35 -1.82 2.14
CA PRO A 94 18.60 -2.38 3.45
C PRO A 94 20.01 -2.98 3.54
N GLU A 95 20.80 -2.51 4.51
CA GLU A 95 21.97 -3.24 5.03
C GLU A 95 21.81 -3.31 6.56
N ASP A 96 21.86 -4.54 7.10
CA ASP A 96 21.52 -4.98 8.47
C ASP A 96 20.04 -5.16 8.80
N PHE A 97 19.74 -5.99 9.80
CA PHE A 97 18.41 -6.40 10.26
C PHE A 97 17.48 -5.21 10.61
N ASP A 98 18.07 -4.11 11.06
CA ASP A 98 17.38 -2.82 11.23
C ASP A 98 16.84 -2.31 9.88
N GLY A 99 17.51 -2.65 8.79
CA GLY A 99 17.07 -2.40 7.42
C GLY A 99 15.82 -3.17 7.02
N LEU A 100 15.57 -4.40 7.51
CA LEU A 100 14.35 -5.14 7.16
C LEU A 100 13.12 -4.53 7.86
N LEU A 101 13.17 -4.34 9.17
CA LEU A 101 12.04 -3.75 9.91
C LEU A 101 11.82 -2.29 9.50
N TYR A 102 12.91 -1.53 9.26
CA TYR A 102 12.79 -0.18 8.72
C TYR A 102 12.21 -0.17 7.31
N ASP A 103 12.57 -1.16 6.49
CA ASP A 103 12.01 -1.30 5.16
C ASP A 103 10.52 -1.62 5.20
N GLN A 104 10.12 -2.57 6.06
CA GLN A 104 8.71 -2.89 6.29
C GLN A 104 7.96 -1.65 6.75
N LEU A 105 8.43 -0.99 7.81
CA LEU A 105 7.84 0.24 8.33
C LEU A 105 7.69 1.31 7.24
N CYS A 106 8.70 1.47 6.38
CA CYS A 106 8.66 2.44 5.30
C CYS A 106 7.59 2.10 4.24
N ASN A 107 7.37 0.82 3.96
CA ASN A 107 6.36 0.38 3.01
C ASN A 107 4.95 0.61 3.58
N GLU A 108 4.68 0.15 4.81
CA GLU A 108 3.40 0.37 5.53
C GLU A 108 3.08 1.87 5.66
N GLU A 109 4.05 2.68 6.11
CA GLU A 109 3.83 4.14 6.25
C GLU A 109 3.54 4.81 4.90
N THR A 110 4.10 4.28 3.82
CA THR A 110 3.92 4.81 2.47
C THR A 110 2.51 4.53 1.98
N ALA A 111 2.05 3.29 2.10
CA ALA A 111 0.71 2.88 1.72
C ALA A 111 -0.34 3.57 2.61
N TYR A 112 -0.17 3.59 3.93
CA TYR A 112 -1.00 4.39 4.85
C TYR A 112 -1.17 5.85 4.39
N LYS A 113 -0.06 6.56 4.13
CA LYS A 113 -0.10 7.98 3.70
C LYS A 113 -0.78 8.14 2.35
N PHE A 114 -0.55 7.19 1.44
CA PHE A 114 -1.20 7.19 0.14
C PHE A 114 -2.72 7.08 0.26
N TYR A 115 -3.23 6.14 1.08
CA TYR A 115 -4.66 5.98 1.28
C TYR A 115 -5.28 7.17 2.02
N ASP A 116 -4.60 7.73 3.03
CA ASP A 116 -5.06 8.95 3.72
C ASP A 116 -5.25 10.12 2.74
N ASP A 117 -4.26 10.34 1.87
CA ASP A 117 -4.32 11.36 0.83
C ASP A 117 -5.41 11.06 -0.21
N LEU A 118 -5.57 9.80 -0.64
CA LEU A 118 -6.60 9.39 -1.60
C LEU A 118 -8.01 9.57 -1.05
N ILE A 119 -8.25 9.16 0.19
CA ILE A 119 -9.52 9.38 0.89
C ILE A 119 -9.83 10.87 0.93
N GLY A 120 -8.88 11.70 1.35
CA GLY A 120 -9.05 13.15 1.38
C GLY A 120 -9.37 13.75 0.00
N ALA A 121 -8.71 13.24 -1.05
CA ALA A 121 -8.94 13.68 -2.43
C ALA A 121 -10.31 13.26 -2.98
N VAL A 122 -10.81 12.07 -2.62
CA VAL A 122 -12.14 11.58 -2.97
C VAL A 122 -13.21 12.33 -2.18
N GLU A 123 -13.06 12.51 -0.87
CA GLU A 123 -13.98 13.27 -0.01
C GLU A 123 -14.09 14.74 -0.43
N GLY A 124 -12.97 15.35 -0.79
CA GLY A 124 -12.90 16.73 -1.29
C GLY A 124 -13.42 16.91 -2.72
N SER A 125 -13.85 15.85 -3.39
CA SER A 125 -14.38 15.90 -4.76
C SER A 125 -15.91 16.07 -4.82
N ASP A 126 -16.34 16.94 -5.74
CA ASP A 126 -17.74 17.11 -6.14
C ASP A 126 -18.12 16.27 -7.38
N SER A 127 -17.17 15.49 -7.92
CA SER A 127 -17.40 14.68 -9.12
C SER A 127 -18.29 13.47 -8.83
N ARG A 128 -19.01 13.03 -9.86
CA ARG A 128 -19.72 11.74 -9.85
C ARG A 128 -18.81 10.69 -10.47
N PHE A 129 -18.53 9.65 -9.69
CA PHE A 129 -17.84 8.46 -10.16
C PHE A 129 -18.85 7.42 -10.66
N SER A 130 -18.41 6.51 -11.53
CA SER A 130 -19.22 5.36 -11.96
C SER A 130 -19.44 4.35 -10.84
N VAL A 131 -18.49 4.25 -9.90
CA VAL A 131 -18.57 3.43 -8.69
C VAL A 131 -19.40 4.08 -7.58
N ASP A 132 -19.93 3.25 -6.68
CA ASP A 132 -20.57 3.73 -5.45
C ASP A 132 -19.53 4.38 -4.52
N ARG A 133 -19.70 5.67 -4.25
CA ARG A 133 -18.75 6.46 -3.46
C ARG A 133 -18.66 6.00 -2.00
N ASP A 134 -19.77 5.54 -1.43
CA ASP A 134 -19.79 5.10 -0.03
C ASP A 134 -19.04 3.77 0.10
N ARG A 135 -19.22 2.85 -0.85
CA ARG A 135 -18.42 1.61 -0.92
C ARG A 135 -16.94 1.90 -1.14
N LEU A 136 -16.59 2.76 -2.11
CA LEU A 136 -15.20 3.15 -2.36
C LEU A 136 -14.54 3.68 -1.08
N LEU A 137 -15.19 4.63 -0.41
CA LEU A 137 -14.65 5.23 0.81
C LEU A 137 -14.64 4.26 2.00
N ALA A 138 -15.55 3.28 2.05
CA ALA A 138 -15.50 2.23 3.06
C ALA A 138 -14.25 1.36 2.86
N THR A 139 -14.06 0.81 1.65
CA THR A 139 -12.90 -0.03 1.32
C THR A 139 -11.58 0.70 1.53
N LEU A 140 -11.45 1.95 1.07
CA LEU A 140 -10.21 2.72 1.26
C LEU A 140 -9.90 2.99 2.75
N ARG A 141 -10.93 3.20 3.58
CA ARG A 141 -10.75 3.42 5.02
C ARG A 141 -10.38 2.14 5.75
N GLU A 142 -10.98 1.01 5.38
CA GLU A 142 -10.61 -0.30 5.91
C GLU A 142 -9.13 -0.58 5.62
N ILE A 143 -8.70 -0.42 4.37
CA ILE A 143 -7.28 -0.58 3.99
C ILE A 143 -6.39 0.38 4.77
N ARG A 144 -6.73 1.68 4.85
CA ARG A 144 -5.95 2.67 5.63
C ARG A 144 -5.86 2.32 7.13
N GLU A 145 -6.87 1.68 7.70
CA GLU A 145 -6.87 1.23 9.09
C GLU A 145 -5.95 0.01 9.27
N GLU A 146 -6.06 -0.98 8.39
CA GLU A 146 -5.18 -2.17 8.33
C GLU A 146 -3.70 -1.74 8.20
N GLU A 147 -3.39 -0.83 7.27
CA GLU A 147 -2.05 -0.23 7.10
C GLU A 147 -1.53 0.51 8.35
N ALA A 148 -2.43 1.16 9.09
CA ALA A 148 -2.06 1.84 10.33
C ALA A 148 -1.72 0.83 11.44
N GLU A 149 -2.44 -0.29 11.48
CA GLU A 149 -2.16 -1.42 12.38
C GLU A 149 -0.80 -2.06 12.02
N GLY A 150 -0.50 -2.25 10.73
CA GLY A 150 0.80 -2.70 10.24
C GLY A 150 1.96 -1.80 10.69
N VAL A 151 1.81 -0.47 10.56
CA VAL A 151 2.80 0.51 11.08
C VAL A 151 3.00 0.36 12.59
N GLU A 152 1.92 0.20 13.36
CA GLU A 152 1.99 0.04 14.82
C GLU A 152 2.70 -1.26 15.19
N GLU A 153 2.37 -2.37 14.53
CA GLU A 153 2.98 -3.68 14.78
C GLU A 153 4.50 -3.66 14.55
N VAL A 154 4.94 -3.12 13.40
CA VAL A 154 6.37 -2.99 13.09
C VAL A 154 7.08 -2.11 14.12
N THR A 155 6.45 -0.99 14.50
CA THR A 155 7.01 -0.06 15.49
C THR A 155 7.16 -0.73 16.85
N ASP A 156 6.16 -1.47 17.32
CA ASP A 156 6.19 -2.21 18.58
C ASP A 156 7.27 -3.29 18.59
N ILE A 157 7.47 -3.98 17.47
CA ILE A 157 8.54 -4.96 17.27
C ILE A 157 9.91 -4.28 17.37
N MET A 158 10.09 -3.12 16.74
CA MET A 158 11.34 -2.35 16.80
C MET A 158 11.62 -1.86 18.22
N GLU A 159 10.65 -1.25 18.91
CA GLU A 159 10.82 -0.71 20.26
C GLU A 159 11.24 -1.77 21.29
N ARG A 160 10.72 -3.00 21.17
CA ARG A 160 11.07 -4.11 22.07
C ARG A 160 12.49 -4.65 21.86
N ARG A 161 13.13 -4.28 20.75
CA ARG A 161 14.48 -4.73 20.36
C ARG A 161 15.56 -3.66 20.61
N VAL A 162 15.19 -2.44 21.02
CA VAL A 162 16.09 -1.35 21.45
C VAL A 162 16.56 -1.53 22.89
#